data_AF-A0A653J6N5-F1
#
_entry.id   AF-A0A653J6N5-F1
#
_cell.length_a   1.000
_cell.length_b   1.000
_cell.length_c   1.000
_cell.angle_alpha   90.00
_cell.angle_beta   90.00
_cell.angle_gamma   90.00
#
_symmetry.space_group_name_H-M   'P 1'
#
loop_
_entity.id
_entity.type
_entity.pdbx_description
1 polymer ?
#
loop_
_entity_poly.entity_id
_entity_poly.type
_entity_poly.pdbx_seq_one_letter_code
_entity_poly.pdbx_strand_id
1 'polypeptide(L)'
;MTFVPTATIKLVIWDLDDTFWHGTLSEGPITLIEENLAIVRALADRGVVSSIVSKNDAEPVRRVLEEAGIWDSFIFPKVSWNAKGSQIAQIIDQANLRPDNVLFIDDNSINIEEARFRFPTMMVAYPQDVLPVLLTLPEARGKSDPEHTRLKQYKQLERKVVEQAESDLSNVDFLRQSEIRLRFDFDVERHLDRIVELINRSNQLNYTKVRLESDAALATFREQLQRHDVFAAAIFASDKYGSHGLIGFYMQQRTERENRLLHYVWSCRMMNAGLEQYVYERLGSPAIDVVGPVSNPIIVFDRVDWINDQVGEDEAEPTVAPRLLLLGSCDLTAVASYCSANRAEFVNGVKHGVMTRYDDFGFILDDANAVAASRALPALPAWEPRDYATFHHELAESEILVLSLSAALKGHHLVTGDGVVVRIHPEGLGHAIDHDPASPWLNGAAFYDLSLAQKLNLLERAVDLIDRCAVNASHLFLLGANTRDAAKPMNEADRSLARQYNEAAAALCAARPGWEFVSIDEVVAPSRLIDDRHYTRTGYLDIANHLNARIAAAEGAPRRTVSPNLPSDAPLVDLIRQGRKLSRLAIFGNRPKSQLAPIKQAVKLTPLSRMLRKAMA
;
A
#
# COMPACT_ATOMS: atom_id res chain seq x y z
N MET A 1 -4.35 50.44 -18.68
CA MET A 1 -5.44 49.56 -19.17
C MET A 1 -5.72 48.59 -18.04
N THR A 2 -6.97 48.32 -17.65
CA THR A 2 -7.22 47.38 -16.54
C THR A 2 -6.74 45.98 -16.91
N PHE A 3 -5.85 45.41 -16.08
CA PHE A 3 -5.35 44.04 -16.21
C PHE A 3 -6.50 43.02 -16.22
N VAL A 4 -6.48 42.08 -17.16
CA VAL A 4 -7.47 40.99 -17.26
C VAL A 4 -6.76 39.65 -17.08
N PRO A 5 -6.98 38.93 -15.97
CA PRO A 5 -6.37 37.62 -15.76
C PRO A 5 -6.98 36.57 -16.70
N THR A 6 -6.16 35.62 -17.13
CA THR A 6 -6.56 34.54 -18.07
C THR A 6 -6.80 33.21 -17.37
N ALA A 7 -6.28 33.03 -16.15
CA ALA A 7 -6.45 31.84 -15.33
C ALA A 7 -6.17 32.14 -13.85
N THR A 8 -6.42 31.16 -12.97
CA THR A 8 -6.08 31.26 -11.54
C THR A 8 -4.59 31.53 -11.33
N ILE A 9 -4.27 32.52 -10.51
CA ILE A 9 -2.91 32.90 -10.15
C ILE A 9 -2.44 32.01 -8.98
N LYS A 10 -1.28 31.39 -9.14
CA LYS A 10 -0.64 30.55 -8.10
C LYS A 10 0.72 31.08 -7.66
N LEU A 11 1.37 31.87 -8.52
CA LEU A 11 2.67 32.49 -8.28
C LEU A 11 2.65 33.91 -8.83
N VAL A 12 3.12 34.87 -8.05
CA VAL A 12 3.41 36.23 -8.49
C VAL A 12 4.92 36.45 -8.47
N ILE A 13 5.51 36.84 -9.61
CA ILE A 13 6.92 37.15 -9.74
C ILE A 13 7.06 38.67 -9.80
N TRP A 14 7.87 39.22 -8.92
CA TRP A 14 8.06 40.66 -8.76
C TRP A 14 9.43 41.09 -9.27
N ASP A 15 9.48 42.16 -10.06
CA ASP A 15 10.65 43.04 -10.05
C ASP A 15 10.69 43.86 -8.75
N LEU A 16 11.84 44.51 -8.49
CA LEU A 16 12.08 45.29 -7.30
C LEU A 16 12.18 46.79 -7.57
N ASP A 17 13.20 47.24 -8.30
CA ASP A 17 13.39 48.66 -8.61
C ASP A 17 12.19 49.20 -9.38
N ASP A 18 11.69 50.35 -8.93
CA ASP A 18 10.48 51.05 -9.44
C ASP A 18 9.21 50.19 -9.59
N THR A 19 9.19 49.00 -8.97
CA THR A 19 8.08 48.04 -8.98
C THR A 19 7.64 47.69 -7.57
N PHE A 20 8.52 47.06 -6.78
CA PHE A 20 8.24 46.66 -5.39
C PHE A 20 8.52 47.80 -4.41
N TRP A 21 9.53 48.62 -4.73
CA TRP A 21 9.89 49.85 -4.05
C TRP A 21 10.08 50.99 -5.07
N HIS A 22 10.13 52.23 -4.58
CA HIS A 22 10.53 53.37 -5.40
C HIS A 22 12.04 53.56 -5.40
N GLY A 23 12.60 53.84 -6.58
CA GLY A 23 14.02 54.08 -6.79
C GLY A 23 14.80 52.85 -7.22
N THR A 24 16.05 53.08 -7.62
CA THR A 24 16.99 52.05 -8.09
C THR A 24 18.08 51.84 -7.04
N LEU A 25 18.18 50.62 -6.51
CA LEU A 25 19.06 50.30 -5.37
C LEU A 25 20.56 50.58 -5.65
N SER A 26 20.98 50.42 -6.90
CA SER A 26 22.37 50.69 -7.32
C SER A 26 22.68 52.18 -7.55
N GLU A 27 21.67 53.03 -7.68
CA GLU A 27 21.82 54.46 -8.01
C GLU A 27 21.54 55.40 -6.83
N GLY A 28 20.84 54.94 -5.78
CA GLY A 28 20.48 55.81 -4.67
C GLY A 28 19.59 55.17 -3.61
N PRO A 29 18.99 55.99 -2.73
CA PRO A 29 18.08 55.50 -1.70
C PRO A 29 16.80 54.95 -2.33
N ILE A 30 16.29 53.87 -1.75
CA ILE A 30 15.00 53.27 -2.12
C ILE A 30 13.96 53.53 -1.03
N THR A 31 12.68 53.51 -1.39
CA THR A 31 11.55 53.57 -0.45
C THR A 31 10.60 52.41 -0.69
N LEU A 32 10.47 51.51 0.29
CA LEU A 32 9.54 50.38 0.22
C LEU A 32 8.09 50.88 0.08
N ILE A 33 7.30 50.17 -0.72
CA ILE A 33 5.86 50.41 -0.87
C ILE A 33 5.14 49.46 0.08
N GLU A 34 4.57 49.99 1.17
CA GLU A 34 3.92 49.20 2.23
C GLU A 34 2.74 48.37 1.70
N GLU A 35 2.02 48.88 0.71
CA GLU A 35 0.92 48.17 0.06
C GLU A 35 1.42 46.88 -0.63
N ASN A 36 2.62 46.88 -1.19
CA ASN A 36 3.20 45.69 -1.83
C ASN A 36 3.56 44.62 -0.80
N LEU A 37 4.10 45.02 0.37
CA LEU A 37 4.33 44.12 1.49
C LEU A 37 3.01 43.48 1.97
N ALA A 38 1.96 44.27 2.09
CA ALA A 38 0.63 43.80 2.47
C ALA A 38 0.04 42.83 1.42
N ILE A 39 0.24 43.10 0.12
CA ILE A 39 -0.18 42.20 -0.96
C ILE A 39 0.53 40.85 -0.85
N VAL A 40 1.85 40.83 -0.70
CA VAL A 40 2.61 39.57 -0.58
C VAL A 40 2.10 38.73 0.60
N ARG A 41 1.89 39.35 1.77
CA ARG A 41 1.35 38.68 2.97
C ARG A 41 -0.07 38.14 2.72
N ALA A 42 -0.95 38.96 2.16
CA ALA A 42 -2.33 38.57 1.87
C ALA A 42 -2.43 37.46 0.82
N LEU A 43 -1.50 37.42 -0.16
CA LEU A 43 -1.40 36.32 -1.12
C LEU A 43 -0.92 35.02 -0.44
N ALA A 44 0.05 35.11 0.47
CA ALA A 44 0.51 33.97 1.26
C ALA A 44 -0.61 33.36 2.11
N ASP A 45 -1.45 34.19 2.76
CA ASP A 45 -2.65 33.78 3.49
C ASP A 45 -3.71 33.09 2.60
N ARG A 46 -3.56 33.19 1.28
CA ARG A 46 -4.42 32.59 0.25
C ARG A 46 -3.75 31.42 -0.47
N GLY A 47 -2.58 30.98 -0.02
CA GLY A 47 -1.79 29.95 -0.68
C GLY A 47 -1.36 30.33 -2.11
N VAL A 48 -1.21 31.62 -2.39
CA VAL A 48 -0.58 32.16 -3.60
C VAL A 48 0.82 32.60 -3.20
N VAL A 49 1.84 32.02 -3.81
CA VAL A 49 3.24 32.29 -3.45
C VAL A 49 3.82 33.44 -4.25
N SER A 50 4.86 34.09 -3.73
CA SER A 50 5.59 35.15 -4.43
C SER A 50 7.04 34.75 -4.71
N SER A 51 7.63 35.27 -5.78
CA SER A 51 9.06 35.12 -6.12
C SER A 51 9.62 36.46 -6.60
N ILE A 52 10.94 36.58 -6.70
CA ILE A 52 11.65 37.77 -7.17
C ILE A 52 12.40 37.45 -8.46
N VAL A 53 12.34 38.35 -9.44
CA VAL A 53 13.29 38.41 -10.56
C VAL A 53 13.73 39.85 -10.76
N SER A 54 14.94 40.16 -10.31
CA SER A 54 15.49 41.52 -10.39
C SER A 54 16.95 41.52 -10.87
N LYS A 55 17.30 42.56 -11.63
CA LYS A 55 18.67 42.82 -12.10
C LYS A 55 19.40 43.66 -11.06
N ASN A 56 19.89 42.99 -10.02
CA ASN A 56 20.56 43.61 -8.88
C ASN A 56 21.64 42.68 -8.32
N ASP A 57 22.40 43.20 -7.36
CA ASP A 57 23.26 42.38 -6.51
C ASP A 57 22.43 41.73 -5.39
N ALA A 58 22.61 40.42 -5.19
CA ALA A 58 21.75 39.63 -4.30
C ALA A 58 21.81 40.04 -2.83
N GLU A 59 23.02 40.29 -2.31
CA GLU A 59 23.22 40.53 -0.88
C GLU A 59 22.63 41.87 -0.39
N PRO A 60 22.77 43.00 -1.12
CA PRO A 60 22.06 44.24 -0.78
C PRO A 60 20.53 44.08 -0.80
N VAL A 61 19.98 43.45 -1.84
CA VAL A 61 18.53 43.20 -1.95
C VAL A 61 18.03 42.36 -0.77
N ARG A 62 18.75 41.28 -0.46
CA ARG A 62 18.41 40.39 0.64
C ARG A 62 18.32 41.14 1.96
N ARG A 63 19.33 41.96 2.29
CA ARG A 63 19.33 42.77 3.52
C ARG A 63 18.12 43.68 3.63
N VAL A 64 17.78 44.41 2.56
CA VAL A 64 16.61 45.31 2.53
C VAL A 64 15.32 44.55 2.83
N LEU A 65 15.14 43.37 2.22
CA LEU A 65 13.92 42.57 2.40
C LEU A 65 13.89 41.78 3.72
N GLU A 66 15.05 41.43 4.28
CA GLU A 66 15.17 40.85 5.63
C GLU A 66 14.85 41.91 6.71
N GLU A 67 15.36 43.13 6.58
CA GLU A 67 15.03 44.26 7.46
C GLU A 67 13.53 44.61 7.42
N ALA A 68 12.90 44.47 6.25
CA ALA A 68 11.44 44.62 6.09
C ALA A 68 10.63 43.41 6.57
N GLY A 69 11.28 42.31 6.95
CA GLY A 69 10.64 41.08 7.43
C GLY A 69 9.78 40.38 6.36
N ILE A 70 10.17 40.47 5.08
CA ILE A 70 9.41 39.89 3.96
C ILE A 70 10.21 38.90 3.11
N TRP A 71 11.54 38.83 3.28
CA TRP A 71 12.41 37.94 2.52
C TRP A 71 11.90 36.48 2.47
N ASP A 72 11.51 35.93 3.62
CA ASP A 72 11.04 34.54 3.72
C ASP A 72 9.67 34.30 3.08
N SER A 73 8.96 35.35 2.65
CA SER A 73 7.72 35.24 1.89
C SER A 73 7.95 35.00 0.39
N PHE A 74 9.19 35.11 -0.08
CA PHE A 74 9.56 34.85 -1.47
C PHE A 74 10.22 33.49 -1.64
N ILE A 75 9.80 32.74 -2.66
CA ILE A 75 10.38 31.45 -3.03
C ILE A 75 11.28 31.62 -4.25
N PHE A 76 12.36 30.85 -4.35
CA PHE A 76 13.30 30.83 -5.47
C PHE A 76 13.73 32.22 -5.97
N PRO A 77 14.11 33.19 -5.10
CA PRO A 77 14.44 34.53 -5.54
C PRO A 77 15.63 34.50 -6.50
N LYS A 78 15.49 35.17 -7.64
CA LYS A 78 16.53 35.31 -8.67
C LYS A 78 16.94 36.77 -8.75
N VAL A 79 18.04 37.10 -8.08
CA VAL A 79 18.63 38.45 -8.05
C VAL A 79 20.00 38.37 -8.69
N SER A 80 20.06 38.70 -9.98
CA SER A 80 21.30 38.67 -10.76
C SER A 80 21.16 39.47 -12.05
N TRP A 81 22.29 39.85 -12.63
CA TRP A 81 22.37 40.59 -13.89
C TRP A 81 22.01 39.77 -15.15
N ASN A 82 21.53 38.54 -14.99
CA ASN A 82 21.11 37.68 -16.09
C ASN A 82 19.77 38.13 -16.72
N ALA A 83 19.46 37.62 -17.92
CA ALA A 83 18.19 37.90 -18.61
C ALA A 83 16.98 37.39 -17.80
N LYS A 84 15.93 38.21 -17.66
CA LYS A 84 14.80 37.90 -16.78
C LYS A 84 14.00 36.70 -17.28
N GLY A 85 13.81 36.55 -18.59
CA GLY A 85 13.08 35.42 -19.16
C GLY A 85 13.72 34.06 -18.83
N SER A 86 15.05 34.00 -18.75
CA SER A 86 15.78 32.79 -18.33
C SER A 86 15.58 32.48 -16.83
N GLN A 87 15.61 33.52 -16.00
CA GLN A 87 15.42 33.40 -14.54
C GLN A 87 13.97 33.02 -14.21
N ILE A 88 13.00 33.60 -14.89
CA ILE A 88 11.58 33.21 -14.81
C ILE A 88 11.41 31.74 -15.20
N ALA A 89 12.06 31.27 -16.27
CA ALA A 89 11.99 29.88 -16.68
C ALA A 89 12.45 28.93 -15.56
N GLN A 90 13.56 29.26 -14.90
CA GLN A 90 14.08 28.48 -13.78
C GLN A 90 13.11 28.46 -12.60
N ILE A 91 12.51 29.60 -12.23
CA ILE A 91 11.53 29.66 -11.14
C ILE A 91 10.30 28.80 -11.46
N ILE A 92 9.77 28.88 -12.68
CA ILE A 92 8.59 28.13 -13.10
C ILE A 92 8.87 26.62 -13.06
N ASP A 93 10.04 26.21 -13.53
CA ASP A 93 10.50 24.81 -13.53
C ASP A 93 10.70 24.29 -12.10
N GLN A 94 11.46 25.03 -11.27
CA GLN A 94 11.69 24.70 -9.86
C GLN A 94 10.40 24.68 -9.04
N ALA A 95 9.47 25.59 -9.30
CA ALA A 95 8.16 25.60 -8.66
C ALA A 95 7.18 24.56 -9.24
N ASN A 96 7.55 23.90 -10.34
CA ASN A 96 6.73 22.94 -11.09
C ASN A 96 5.32 23.49 -11.38
N LEU A 97 5.26 24.72 -11.88
CA LEU A 97 4.02 25.42 -12.25
C LEU A 97 3.89 25.55 -13.76
N ARG A 98 2.64 25.72 -14.22
CA ARG A 98 2.39 26.10 -15.61
C ARG A 98 2.50 27.61 -15.76
N PRO A 99 3.07 28.14 -16.85
CA PRO A 99 3.14 29.58 -17.11
C PRO A 99 1.77 30.29 -17.00
N ASP A 100 0.69 29.63 -17.42
CA ASP A 100 -0.69 30.11 -17.30
C ASP A 100 -1.12 30.46 -15.87
N ASN A 101 -0.47 29.89 -14.85
CA ASN A 101 -0.78 30.16 -13.44
C ASN A 101 0.18 31.19 -12.80
N VAL A 102 0.97 31.90 -13.60
CA VAL A 102 2.01 32.82 -13.14
C VAL A 102 1.69 34.24 -13.61
N LEU A 103 1.82 35.20 -12.70
CA LEU A 103 1.76 36.64 -12.98
C LEU A 103 3.16 37.23 -12.79
N PHE A 104 3.70 37.90 -13.80
CA PHE A 104 4.94 38.67 -13.72
C PHE A 104 4.63 40.18 -13.73
N ILE A 105 5.23 40.91 -12.79
CA ILE A 105 5.03 42.35 -12.59
C ILE A 105 6.38 43.06 -12.71
N ASP A 106 6.49 44.01 -13.63
CA ASP A 106 7.71 44.76 -13.95
C ASP A 106 7.33 46.11 -14.57
N ASP A 107 8.02 47.19 -14.20
CA ASP A 107 7.80 48.53 -14.75
C ASP A 107 8.44 48.70 -16.13
N ASN A 108 9.47 47.91 -16.45
CA ASN A 108 10.27 48.06 -17.65
C ASN A 108 9.66 47.32 -18.85
N SER A 109 9.32 48.08 -19.90
CA SER A 109 8.69 47.55 -21.11
C SER A 109 9.52 46.48 -21.84
N ILE A 110 10.84 46.52 -21.77
CA ILE A 110 11.71 45.52 -22.39
C ILE A 110 11.56 44.17 -21.69
N ASN A 111 11.53 44.16 -20.35
CA ASN A 111 11.34 42.95 -19.57
C ASN A 111 9.93 42.37 -19.79
N ILE A 112 8.91 43.23 -19.90
CA ILE A 112 7.53 42.85 -20.21
C ILE A 112 7.45 42.12 -21.56
N GLU A 113 8.03 42.68 -22.62
CA GLU A 113 8.00 42.07 -23.95
C GLU A 113 8.87 40.80 -24.03
N GLU A 114 10.01 40.75 -23.33
CA GLU A 114 10.81 39.52 -23.20
C GLU A 114 9.99 38.38 -22.58
N ALA A 115 9.29 38.67 -21.48
CA ALA A 115 8.46 37.69 -20.78
C ALA A 115 7.29 37.21 -21.64
N ARG A 116 6.59 38.11 -22.33
CA ARG A 116 5.49 37.77 -23.26
C ARG A 116 5.95 36.91 -24.43
N PHE A 117 7.10 37.24 -25.02
CA PHE A 117 7.66 36.49 -26.13
C PHE A 117 8.02 35.06 -25.70
N ARG A 118 8.67 34.92 -24.54
CA ARG A 118 9.12 33.62 -24.04
C ARG A 118 7.98 32.76 -23.48
N PHE A 119 6.97 33.38 -22.88
CA PHE A 119 5.84 32.71 -22.24
C PHE A 119 4.50 33.29 -22.71
N PRO A 120 4.00 32.91 -23.90
CA PRO A 120 2.80 33.51 -24.48
C PRO A 120 1.53 33.37 -23.63
N THR A 121 1.46 32.39 -22.74
CA THR A 121 0.30 32.15 -21.86
C THR A 121 0.44 32.74 -20.46
N MET A 122 1.61 33.26 -20.10
CA MET A 122 1.86 33.86 -18.79
C MET A 122 1.20 35.23 -18.69
N MET A 123 0.63 35.53 -17.52
CA MET A 123 0.12 36.87 -17.25
C MET A 123 1.29 37.81 -16.99
N VAL A 124 1.34 38.94 -17.70
CA VAL A 124 2.41 39.94 -17.61
C VAL A 124 1.79 41.33 -17.56
N ALA A 125 2.10 42.10 -16.51
CA ALA A 125 1.45 43.39 -16.25
C ALA A 125 2.42 44.44 -15.71
N TYR A 126 2.12 45.70 -16.01
CA TYR A 126 2.76 46.83 -15.35
C TYR A 126 2.18 47.02 -13.93
N PRO A 127 2.97 47.51 -12.96
CA PRO A 127 2.53 47.69 -11.57
C PRO A 127 1.20 48.47 -11.45
N GLN A 128 1.08 49.59 -12.16
CA GLN A 128 -0.09 50.48 -12.14
C GLN A 128 -1.38 49.85 -12.68
N ASP A 129 -1.26 48.83 -13.53
CA ASP A 129 -2.43 48.19 -14.16
C ASP A 129 -2.99 47.05 -13.29
N VAL A 130 -2.18 46.45 -12.41
CA VAL A 130 -2.53 45.22 -11.66
C VAL A 130 -2.58 45.40 -10.15
N LEU A 131 -1.64 46.11 -9.53
CA LEU A 131 -1.51 46.17 -8.07
C LEU A 131 -2.75 46.74 -7.36
N PRO A 132 -3.42 47.80 -7.87
CA PRO A 132 -4.61 48.34 -7.23
C PRO A 132 -5.78 47.36 -7.13
N VAL A 133 -5.82 46.34 -7.99
CA VAL A 133 -6.95 45.41 -8.12
C VAL A 133 -6.60 43.97 -7.76
N LEU A 134 -5.32 43.62 -7.64
CA LEU A 134 -4.83 42.24 -7.55
C LEU A 134 -5.54 41.43 -6.47
N LEU A 135 -5.66 41.96 -5.24
CA LEU A 135 -6.31 41.25 -4.14
C LEU A 135 -7.83 41.11 -4.28
N THR A 136 -8.46 41.84 -5.20
CA THR A 136 -9.89 41.78 -5.48
C THR A 136 -10.25 40.84 -6.63
N LEU A 137 -9.26 40.40 -7.41
CA LEU A 137 -9.47 39.49 -8.53
C LEU A 137 -9.90 38.10 -8.03
N PRO A 138 -10.98 37.51 -8.57
CA PRO A 138 -11.37 36.12 -8.28
C PRO A 138 -10.22 35.12 -8.49
N GLU A 139 -9.40 35.37 -9.50
CA GLU A 139 -8.27 34.53 -9.91
C GLU A 139 -7.11 34.56 -8.92
N ALA A 140 -6.99 35.61 -8.10
CA ALA A 140 -5.99 35.77 -7.04
C ALA A 140 -6.55 35.44 -5.64
N ARG A 141 -7.79 34.92 -5.54
CA ARG A 141 -8.43 34.62 -4.27
C ARG A 141 -7.79 33.46 -3.52
N GLY A 142 -7.30 32.45 -4.25
CA GLY A 142 -6.68 31.25 -3.68
C GLY A 142 -7.58 30.46 -2.70
N LYS A 143 -6.97 29.55 -1.94
CA LYS A 143 -7.61 28.83 -0.81
C LYS A 143 -7.05 29.44 0.49
N SER A 144 -7.87 29.61 1.52
CA SER A 144 -7.36 30.11 2.81
C SER A 144 -6.23 29.22 3.34
N ASP A 145 -5.09 29.82 3.66
CA ASP A 145 -3.85 29.18 4.13
C ASP A 145 -3.14 30.08 5.15
N PRO A 146 -3.77 30.43 6.29
CA PRO A 146 -3.20 31.36 7.29
C PRO A 146 -1.91 30.82 7.92
N GLU A 147 -1.69 29.51 7.88
CA GLU A 147 -0.48 28.85 8.37
C GLU A 147 0.64 28.80 7.32
N HIS A 148 0.41 29.42 6.15
CA HIS A 148 1.34 29.49 5.02
C HIS A 148 1.89 28.13 4.62
N THR A 149 1.07 27.08 4.68
CA THR A 149 1.49 25.70 4.43
C THR A 149 2.08 25.54 3.03
N ARG A 150 1.56 26.27 2.04
CA ARG A 150 2.08 26.21 0.68
C ARG A 150 3.41 26.93 0.51
N LEU A 151 3.59 28.08 1.16
CA LEU A 151 4.88 28.77 1.19
C LEU A 151 5.94 27.89 1.84
N LYS A 152 5.64 27.30 3.01
CA LYS A 152 6.53 26.37 3.71
C LYS A 152 6.96 25.19 2.81
N GLN A 153 6.03 24.61 2.05
CA GLN A 153 6.33 23.55 1.07
C GLN A 153 7.32 24.00 0.00
N TYR A 154 7.13 25.18 -0.59
CA TYR A 154 8.06 25.70 -1.59
C TYR A 154 9.42 26.08 -0.99
N LYS A 155 9.46 26.56 0.26
CA LYS A 155 10.72 26.79 0.99
C LYS A 155 11.50 25.51 1.26
N GLN A 156 10.82 24.38 1.49
CA GLN A 156 11.48 23.07 1.56
C GLN A 156 12.10 22.70 0.21
N LEU A 157 11.38 22.90 -0.88
CA LEU A 157 11.87 22.63 -2.24
C LEU A 157 13.05 23.54 -2.63
N GLU A 158 13.02 24.81 -2.23
CA GLU A 158 14.13 25.76 -2.39
C GLU A 158 15.41 25.24 -1.72
N ARG A 159 15.35 24.83 -0.45
CA ARG A 159 16.51 24.25 0.25
C ARG A 159 17.06 23.02 -0.47
N LYS A 160 16.16 22.14 -0.93
CA LYS A 160 16.53 20.94 -1.68
C LYS A 160 17.27 21.27 -2.98
N VAL A 161 16.78 22.25 -3.73
CA VAL A 161 17.40 22.71 -4.98
C VAL A 161 18.78 23.32 -4.73
N VAL A 162 18.93 24.14 -3.69
CA VAL A 162 20.22 24.74 -3.30
C VAL A 162 21.22 23.64 -2.94
N GLU A 163 20.84 22.72 -2.05
CA GLU A 163 21.75 21.63 -1.65
C GLU A 163 22.12 20.73 -2.84
N GLN A 164 21.16 20.43 -3.72
CA GLN A 164 21.45 19.64 -4.92
C GLN A 164 22.45 20.35 -5.85
N ALA A 165 22.32 21.66 -6.02
CA ALA A 165 23.21 22.46 -6.86
C ALA A 165 24.61 22.64 -6.25
N GLU A 166 24.72 22.61 -4.93
CA GLU A 166 25.99 22.67 -4.19
C GLU A 166 26.67 21.30 -4.05
N SER A 167 25.94 20.21 -4.29
CA SER A 167 26.46 18.85 -4.22
C SER A 167 27.10 18.40 -5.54
N ASP A 168 28.25 17.72 -5.47
CA ASP A 168 28.85 17.01 -6.61
C ASP A 168 28.23 15.61 -6.83
N LEU A 169 27.07 15.35 -6.22
CA LEU A 169 26.45 14.03 -6.19
C LEU A 169 25.71 13.73 -7.50
N SER A 170 25.65 12.44 -7.85
CA SER A 170 24.68 11.98 -8.84
C SER A 170 23.26 12.18 -8.31
N ASN A 171 22.26 12.26 -9.20
CA ASN A 171 20.86 12.38 -8.78
C ASN A 171 20.42 11.21 -7.87
N VAL A 172 20.91 9.99 -8.13
CA VAL A 172 20.59 8.82 -7.31
C VAL A 172 21.23 8.92 -5.93
N ASP A 173 22.48 9.38 -5.84
CA ASP A 173 23.15 9.53 -4.54
C ASP A 173 22.53 10.66 -3.70
N PHE A 174 22.07 11.74 -4.36
CA PHE A 174 21.29 12.78 -3.72
C PHE A 174 19.94 12.25 -3.18
N LEU A 175 19.24 11.39 -3.95
CA LEU A 175 18.00 10.74 -3.47
C LEU A 175 18.26 9.84 -2.26
N ARG A 176 19.36 9.07 -2.24
CA ARG A 176 19.80 8.28 -1.07
C ARG A 176 20.02 9.15 0.16
N GLN A 177 20.69 10.28 0.00
CA GLN A 177 20.93 11.23 1.09
C GLN A 177 19.70 12.07 1.48
N SER A 178 18.61 12.00 0.73
CA SER A 178 17.38 12.74 1.06
C SER A 178 16.57 12.07 2.16
N GLU A 179 16.86 10.81 2.52
CA GLU A 179 16.14 10.02 3.53
C GLU A 179 14.61 9.99 3.29
N ILE A 180 14.20 9.60 2.07
CA ILE A 180 12.79 9.56 1.70
C ILE A 180 12.07 8.46 2.47
N ARG A 181 10.93 8.81 3.09
CA ARG A 181 10.09 7.90 3.85
C ARG A 181 8.65 7.97 3.35
N LEU A 182 8.01 6.80 3.22
CA LEU A 182 6.60 6.67 2.85
C LEU A 182 5.77 6.11 4.01
N ARG A 183 4.69 6.80 4.37
CA ARG A 183 3.69 6.32 5.31
C ARG A 183 2.42 5.93 4.57
N PHE A 184 1.93 4.71 4.81
CA PHE A 184 0.68 4.20 4.25
C PHE A 184 -0.41 4.32 5.29
N ASP A 185 -1.47 5.06 4.96
CA ASP A 185 -2.67 5.12 5.77
C ASP A 185 -3.78 4.32 5.09
N PHE A 186 -4.13 3.19 5.71
CA PHE A 186 -5.13 2.27 5.21
C PHE A 186 -6.55 2.63 5.63
N ASP A 187 -6.74 3.60 6.55
CA ASP A 187 -8.06 4.16 6.89
C ASP A 187 -8.40 5.29 5.88
N VAL A 188 -8.53 4.89 4.62
CA VAL A 188 -8.67 5.82 3.47
C VAL A 188 -9.91 6.70 3.57
N GLU A 189 -10.94 6.27 4.29
CA GLU A 189 -12.18 7.02 4.52
C GLU A 189 -11.91 8.35 5.24
N ARG A 190 -10.89 8.42 6.12
CA ARG A 190 -10.47 9.69 6.78
C ARG A 190 -9.93 10.73 5.81
N HIS A 191 -9.42 10.28 4.67
CA HIS A 191 -8.77 11.12 3.66
C HIS A 191 -9.59 11.25 2.38
N LEU A 192 -10.85 10.79 2.37
CA LEU A 192 -11.63 10.61 1.15
C LEU A 192 -11.69 11.88 0.29
N ASP A 193 -11.98 13.04 0.88
CA ASP A 193 -12.08 14.30 0.14
C ASP A 193 -10.74 14.68 -0.51
N ARG A 194 -9.63 14.46 0.19
CA ARG A 194 -8.27 14.73 -0.31
C ARG A 194 -7.85 13.73 -1.39
N ILE A 195 -8.23 12.46 -1.26
CA ILE A 195 -8.01 11.41 -2.25
C ILE A 195 -8.80 11.74 -3.54
N VAL A 196 -10.07 12.13 -3.41
CA VAL A 196 -10.90 12.55 -4.55
C VAL A 196 -10.31 13.79 -5.22
N GLU A 197 -9.87 14.79 -4.44
CA GLU A 197 -9.16 15.96 -4.98
C GLU A 197 -7.89 15.53 -5.74
N LEU A 198 -7.07 14.64 -5.19
CA LEU A 198 -5.87 14.12 -5.83
C LEU A 198 -6.18 13.37 -7.14
N ILE A 199 -7.16 12.46 -7.11
CA ILE A 199 -7.60 11.67 -8.27
C ILE A 199 -8.07 12.59 -9.40
N ASN A 200 -8.85 13.63 -9.10
CA ASN A 200 -9.43 14.51 -10.10
C ASN A 200 -8.44 15.58 -10.62
N ARG A 201 -7.52 16.06 -9.78
CA ARG A 201 -6.54 17.08 -10.18
C ARG A 201 -5.33 16.51 -10.91
N SER A 202 -4.95 15.28 -10.64
CA SER A 202 -3.74 14.67 -11.21
C SER A 202 -4.02 14.17 -12.61
N ASN A 203 -3.57 14.87 -13.64
CA ASN A 203 -3.72 14.38 -15.01
C ASN A 203 -2.62 13.39 -15.34
N GLN A 204 -1.41 13.87 -15.63
CA GLN A 204 -0.32 13.05 -16.14
C GLN A 204 0.27 12.05 -15.11
N LEU A 205 -0.13 12.14 -13.85
CA LEU A 205 0.27 11.21 -12.77
C LEU A 205 -0.89 10.36 -12.25
N ASN A 206 -2.05 10.39 -12.92
CA ASN A 206 -3.10 9.40 -12.73
C ASN A 206 -2.95 8.36 -13.85
N TYR A 207 -2.44 7.18 -13.50
CA TYR A 207 -2.07 6.14 -14.47
C TYR A 207 -3.29 5.45 -15.07
N THR A 208 -4.40 5.35 -14.34
CA THR A 208 -5.64 4.72 -14.85
C THR A 208 -6.60 5.72 -15.48
N LYS A 209 -6.41 7.02 -15.23
CA LYS A 209 -7.26 8.14 -15.68
C LYS A 209 -8.71 8.08 -15.22
N VAL A 210 -9.04 7.14 -14.33
CA VAL A 210 -10.39 7.03 -13.76
C VAL A 210 -10.62 8.24 -12.86
N ARG A 211 -11.63 9.06 -13.21
CA ARG A 211 -12.03 10.28 -12.50
C ARG A 211 -13.24 10.02 -11.62
N LEU A 212 -13.34 10.76 -10.53
CA LEU A 212 -14.44 10.75 -9.56
C LEU A 212 -15.16 12.09 -9.58
N GLU A 213 -15.61 12.53 -10.76
CA GLU A 213 -16.23 13.85 -10.97
C GLU A 213 -17.76 13.83 -10.80
N SER A 214 -18.40 12.65 -10.91
CA SER A 214 -19.85 12.49 -10.76
C SER A 214 -20.21 11.74 -9.48
N ASP A 215 -21.40 11.99 -8.95
CA ASP A 215 -21.94 11.27 -7.79
C ASP A 215 -22.00 9.75 -8.02
N ALA A 216 -22.31 9.33 -9.25
CA ALA A 216 -22.33 7.91 -9.63
C ALA A 216 -20.93 7.28 -9.60
N ALA A 217 -19.90 7.99 -10.06
CA ALA A 217 -18.51 7.54 -9.98
C ALA A 217 -18.05 7.43 -8.52
N LEU A 218 -18.39 8.42 -7.69
CA LEU A 218 -18.06 8.43 -6.27
C LEU A 218 -18.79 7.31 -5.51
N ALA A 219 -20.06 7.04 -5.84
CA ALA A 219 -20.81 5.92 -5.27
C ALA A 219 -20.17 4.56 -5.63
N THR A 220 -19.79 4.38 -6.90
CA THR A 220 -19.10 3.16 -7.37
C THR A 220 -17.76 2.97 -6.65
N PHE A 221 -16.98 4.05 -6.51
CA PHE A 221 -15.71 4.04 -5.77
C PHE A 221 -15.89 3.62 -4.31
N ARG A 222 -16.92 4.17 -3.63
CA ARG A 222 -17.25 3.78 -2.25
C ARG A 222 -17.68 2.31 -2.15
N GLU A 223 -18.47 1.82 -3.10
CA GLU A 223 -18.87 0.41 -3.15
C GLU A 223 -17.64 -0.50 -3.32
N GLN A 224 -16.71 -0.13 -4.21
CA GLN A 224 -15.46 -0.86 -4.41
C GLN A 224 -14.63 -0.94 -3.13
N LEU A 225 -14.51 0.15 -2.37
CA LEU A 225 -13.80 0.18 -1.09
C LEU A 225 -14.36 -0.77 -0.03
N GLN A 226 -15.65 -1.15 -0.13
CA GLN A 226 -16.26 -2.10 0.80
C GLN A 226 -16.01 -3.56 0.45
N ARG A 227 -15.48 -3.84 -0.75
CA ARG A 227 -15.25 -5.21 -1.19
C ARG A 227 -14.10 -5.85 -0.42
N HIS A 228 -14.23 -7.14 -0.13
CA HIS A 228 -13.23 -7.93 0.60
C HIS A 228 -11.95 -8.20 -0.21
N ASP A 229 -12.03 -8.09 -1.54
CA ASP A 229 -10.92 -8.30 -2.49
C ASP A 229 -10.26 -6.98 -2.92
N VAL A 230 -10.60 -5.86 -2.29
CA VAL A 230 -10.05 -4.55 -2.59
C VAL A 230 -9.24 -4.03 -1.41
N PHE A 231 -8.04 -3.53 -1.70
CA PHE A 231 -7.08 -2.96 -0.77
C PHE A 231 -6.74 -1.56 -1.24
N ALA A 232 -6.65 -0.60 -0.32
CA ALA A 232 -6.39 0.78 -0.67
C ALA A 232 -5.58 1.46 0.42
N ALA A 233 -4.71 2.39 0.03
CA ALA A 233 -3.99 3.23 0.97
C ALA A 233 -3.83 4.66 0.43
N ALA A 234 -3.93 5.61 1.34
CA ALA A 234 -3.47 6.96 1.17
C ALA A 234 -1.96 7.00 1.50
N ILE A 235 -1.15 7.53 0.59
CA ILE A 235 0.31 7.53 0.71
C ILE A 235 0.78 8.93 1.08
N PHE A 236 1.50 9.02 2.18
CA PHE A 236 2.16 10.23 2.65
C PHE A 236 3.67 10.08 2.50
N ALA A 237 4.37 11.19 2.32
CA ALA A 237 5.82 11.17 2.23
C ALA A 237 6.47 12.27 3.06
N SER A 238 7.67 11.98 3.53
CA SER A 238 8.61 12.92 4.13
C SER A 238 10.01 12.66 3.58
N ASP A 239 10.86 13.68 3.64
CA ASP A 239 12.30 13.58 3.44
C ASP A 239 13.00 14.46 4.49
N LYS A 240 14.33 14.54 4.47
CA LYS A 240 15.09 15.37 5.43
C LYS A 240 14.74 16.87 5.38
N TYR A 241 14.06 17.33 4.34
CA TYR A 241 13.63 18.72 4.20
C TYR A 241 12.26 18.96 4.84
N GLY A 242 11.43 17.92 4.99
CA GLY A 242 10.19 17.94 5.75
C GLY A 242 9.09 17.06 5.17
N SER A 243 7.85 17.27 5.66
CA SER A 243 6.68 16.51 5.24
C SER A 243 6.04 17.08 3.96
N HIS A 244 5.72 16.18 3.02
CA HIS A 244 5.09 16.50 1.74
C HIS A 244 3.56 16.30 1.73
N GLY A 245 3.01 15.76 2.83
CA GLY A 245 1.58 15.47 2.97
C GLY A 245 1.12 14.28 2.13
N LEU A 246 -0.17 14.26 1.74
CA LEU A 246 -0.74 13.22 0.89
C LEU A 246 -0.18 13.37 -0.53
N ILE A 247 0.61 12.40 -0.96
CA ILE A 247 1.31 12.42 -2.25
C ILE A 247 0.84 11.33 -3.20
N GLY A 248 0.12 10.32 -2.74
CA GLY A 248 -0.30 9.20 -3.58
C GLY A 248 -1.54 8.49 -3.05
N PHE A 249 -2.19 7.74 -3.93
CA PHE A 249 -3.27 6.82 -3.57
C PHE A 249 -3.26 5.63 -4.51
N TYR A 250 -3.49 4.45 -3.96
CA TYR A 250 -3.79 3.26 -4.75
C TYR A 250 -5.06 2.58 -4.29
N MET A 251 -5.72 1.92 -5.24
CA MET A 251 -6.74 0.92 -5.00
C MET A 251 -6.38 -0.31 -5.82
N GLN A 252 -6.09 -1.41 -5.14
CA GLN A 252 -5.68 -2.69 -5.69
C GLN A 252 -6.81 -3.69 -5.49
N GLN A 253 -7.19 -4.39 -6.54
CA GLN A 253 -8.00 -5.60 -6.43
C GLN A 253 -7.06 -6.80 -6.40
N ARG A 254 -7.10 -7.57 -5.31
CA ARG A 254 -6.28 -8.76 -5.13
C ARG A 254 -7.14 -9.93 -4.69
N THR A 255 -7.10 -10.99 -5.48
CA THR A 255 -7.71 -12.29 -5.21
C THR A 255 -6.64 -13.39 -5.42
N GLU A 256 -7.01 -14.64 -5.17
CA GLU A 256 -6.14 -15.79 -5.45
C GLU A 256 -5.78 -15.96 -6.94
N ARG A 257 -6.49 -15.29 -7.85
CA ARG A 257 -6.34 -15.46 -9.32
C ARG A 257 -5.91 -14.19 -10.03
N GLU A 258 -6.06 -13.04 -9.39
CA GLU A 258 -5.93 -11.75 -10.03
C GLU A 258 -5.32 -10.75 -9.06
N ASN A 259 -4.34 -10.00 -9.56
CA ASN A 259 -3.72 -8.91 -8.83
C ASN A 259 -3.63 -7.70 -9.78
N ARG A 260 -4.44 -6.66 -9.54
CA ARG A 260 -4.51 -5.49 -10.42
C ARG A 260 -4.73 -4.17 -9.69
N LEU A 261 -4.29 -3.07 -10.28
CA LEU A 261 -4.57 -1.72 -9.81
C LEU A 261 -5.81 -1.15 -10.51
N LEU A 262 -6.81 -0.78 -9.72
CA LEU A 262 -8.00 -0.04 -10.15
C LEU A 262 -7.75 1.47 -10.14
N HIS A 263 -7.00 1.95 -9.14
CA HIS A 263 -6.52 3.32 -9.06
C HIS A 263 -5.04 3.33 -8.71
N TYR A 264 -4.29 4.19 -9.40
CA TYR A 264 -2.89 4.44 -9.10
C TYR A 264 -2.55 5.87 -9.50
N VAL A 265 -2.46 6.75 -8.50
CA VAL A 265 -2.35 8.20 -8.71
C VAL A 265 -1.36 8.84 -7.76
N TRP A 266 -0.64 9.83 -8.29
CA TRP A 266 0.41 10.55 -7.58
C TRP A 266 0.29 12.06 -7.75
N SER A 267 0.77 12.78 -6.74
CA SER A 267 0.96 14.21 -6.79
C SER A 267 2.29 14.55 -7.46
N CYS A 268 2.42 15.77 -7.98
CA CYS A 268 3.64 16.21 -8.64
C CYS A 268 4.75 16.68 -7.67
N ARG A 269 4.56 16.54 -6.34
CA ARG A 269 5.43 17.11 -5.30
C ARG A 269 6.78 16.42 -5.18
N MET A 270 6.84 15.14 -5.49
CA MET A 270 8.05 14.30 -5.39
C MET A 270 8.22 13.45 -6.66
N MET A 271 7.96 14.04 -7.83
CA MET A 271 8.19 13.35 -9.11
C MET A 271 9.66 12.98 -9.26
N ASN A 272 9.92 11.93 -10.05
CA ASN A 272 11.26 11.45 -10.39
C ASN A 272 12.09 10.98 -9.19
N ALA A 273 11.46 10.76 -8.03
CA ALA A 273 12.09 10.17 -6.85
C ALA A 273 11.91 8.65 -6.79
N GLY A 274 11.21 8.02 -7.74
CA GLY A 274 11.00 6.57 -7.78
C GLY A 274 9.91 6.07 -6.83
N LEU A 275 9.05 6.96 -6.32
CA LEU A 275 7.98 6.61 -5.38
C LEU A 275 6.96 5.66 -6.03
N GLU A 276 6.60 5.95 -7.27
CA GLU A 276 5.70 5.16 -8.09
C GLU A 276 6.29 3.74 -8.27
N GLN A 277 7.54 3.64 -8.68
CA GLN A 277 8.18 2.34 -8.83
C GLN A 277 8.22 1.56 -7.51
N TYR A 278 8.67 2.19 -6.43
CA TYR A 278 8.81 1.55 -5.12
C TYR A 278 7.48 0.99 -4.63
N VAL A 279 6.40 1.77 -4.68
CA VAL A 279 5.08 1.29 -4.26
C VAL A 279 4.55 0.22 -5.21
N TYR A 280 4.75 0.36 -6.52
CA TYR A 280 4.33 -0.66 -7.47
C TYR A 280 4.99 -2.02 -7.19
N GLU A 281 6.29 -2.04 -6.95
CA GLU A 281 7.05 -3.23 -6.59
C GLU A 281 6.63 -3.77 -5.21
N ARG A 282 6.43 -2.89 -4.21
CA ARG A 282 5.92 -3.24 -2.88
C ARG A 282 4.58 -3.97 -2.94
N LEU A 283 3.72 -3.63 -3.91
CA LEU A 283 2.42 -4.27 -4.13
C LEU A 283 2.51 -5.58 -4.93
N GLY A 284 3.71 -6.05 -5.26
CA GLY A 284 3.96 -7.25 -6.04
C GLY A 284 3.73 -7.05 -7.54
N SER A 285 4.03 -5.85 -8.05
CA SER A 285 3.91 -5.48 -9.46
C SER A 285 2.56 -5.87 -10.09
N PRO A 286 1.42 -5.43 -9.51
CA PRO A 286 0.09 -5.79 -10.00
C PRO A 286 -0.12 -5.39 -11.46
N ALA A 287 -1.01 -6.08 -12.18
CA ALA A 287 -1.42 -5.65 -13.50
C ALA A 287 -2.07 -4.26 -13.46
N ILE A 288 -1.80 -3.41 -14.45
CA ILE A 288 -2.39 -2.08 -14.54
C ILE A 288 -2.57 -1.67 -16.00
N ASP A 289 -3.77 -1.17 -16.32
CA ASP A 289 -4.07 -0.59 -17.63
C ASP A 289 -3.67 0.89 -17.61
N VAL A 290 -2.45 1.18 -18.07
CA VAL A 290 -1.94 2.57 -18.12
C VAL A 290 -2.60 3.32 -19.29
N VAL A 291 -3.30 4.40 -18.99
CA VAL A 291 -3.97 5.26 -19.97
C VAL A 291 -3.16 6.55 -20.16
N GLY A 292 -2.57 6.72 -21.34
CA GLY A 292 -1.75 7.89 -21.68
C GLY A 292 -2.54 9.17 -21.97
N PRO A 293 -1.87 10.34 -22.02
CA PRO A 293 -0.44 10.53 -21.73
C PRO A 293 -0.15 10.56 -20.22
N VAL A 294 0.97 9.96 -19.80
CA VAL A 294 1.51 10.03 -18.43
C VAL A 294 2.88 10.73 -18.43
N SER A 295 3.25 11.37 -17.32
CA SER A 295 4.52 12.11 -17.22
C SER A 295 5.72 11.18 -17.27
N ASN A 296 5.64 10.05 -16.56
CA ASN A 296 6.70 9.05 -16.45
C ASN A 296 6.12 7.63 -16.53
N PRO A 297 6.88 6.65 -17.04
CA PRO A 297 6.56 5.24 -16.81
C PRO A 297 6.59 4.93 -15.31
N ILE A 298 5.94 3.84 -14.89
CA ILE A 298 5.93 3.43 -13.47
C ILE A 298 7.33 2.98 -13.02
N ILE A 299 8.02 2.22 -13.87
CA ILE A 299 9.39 1.75 -13.63
C ILE A 299 10.35 2.68 -14.39
N VAL A 300 11.22 3.35 -13.65
CA VAL A 300 12.16 4.36 -14.16
C VAL A 300 13.60 4.00 -13.83
N PHE A 301 13.83 3.37 -12.68
CA PHE A 301 15.13 2.98 -12.15
C PHE A 301 15.31 1.48 -12.23
N ASP A 302 16.56 1.01 -12.26
CA ASP A 302 16.85 -0.44 -12.16
C ASP A 302 16.45 -0.99 -10.78
N ARG A 303 16.62 -0.18 -9.73
CA ARG A 303 16.23 -0.47 -8.35
C ARG A 303 16.05 0.83 -7.58
N VAL A 304 15.04 0.87 -6.72
CA VAL A 304 14.82 1.96 -5.77
C VAL A 304 15.21 1.49 -4.37
N ASP A 305 16.35 1.98 -3.87
CA ASP A 305 16.91 1.58 -2.56
C ASP A 305 17.04 2.75 -1.56
N TRP A 306 16.51 3.92 -1.91
CA TRP A 306 16.55 5.14 -1.09
C TRP A 306 15.20 5.52 -0.46
N ILE A 307 14.19 4.68 -0.62
CA ILE A 307 12.86 4.88 -0.02
C ILE A 307 12.64 3.81 1.04
N ASN A 308 12.17 4.24 2.20
CA ASN A 308 11.82 3.34 3.30
C ASN A 308 10.35 3.51 3.72
N ASP A 309 9.73 2.43 4.21
CA ASP A 309 8.43 2.50 4.87
C ASP A 309 8.57 3.16 6.25
N GLN A 310 7.73 4.14 6.57
CA GLN A 310 7.59 4.73 7.90
C GLN A 310 6.49 3.98 8.67
N VAL A 311 6.83 3.49 9.87
CA VAL A 311 5.90 2.86 10.80
C VAL A 311 5.40 3.92 11.79
N GLY A 312 4.09 4.12 11.88
CA GLY A 312 3.46 5.09 12.81
C GLY A 312 3.35 6.52 12.28
N GLU A 313 2.75 7.41 13.08
CA GLU A 313 2.59 8.84 12.75
C GLU A 313 3.83 9.69 13.11
N ASP A 314 4.68 9.20 14.02
CA ASP A 314 5.80 9.95 14.59
C ASP A 314 7.13 9.79 13.80
N GLU A 315 7.99 10.80 13.91
CA GLU A 315 9.36 10.87 13.38
C GLU A 315 10.35 9.96 14.15
N ALA A 316 9.98 8.71 14.41
CA ALA A 316 10.87 7.76 15.09
C ALA A 316 12.07 7.36 14.20
N GLU A 317 13.19 7.03 14.85
CA GLU A 317 14.41 6.56 14.17
C GLU A 317 14.13 5.33 13.29
N PRO A 318 14.85 5.18 12.17
CA PRO A 318 14.61 4.11 11.21
C PRO A 318 14.93 2.74 11.85
N THR A 319 13.90 1.97 12.16
CA THR A 319 14.01 0.53 12.40
C THR A 319 13.67 -0.23 11.13
N VAL A 320 14.49 -1.21 10.76
CA VAL A 320 14.13 -2.15 9.70
C VAL A 320 12.93 -2.94 10.19
N ALA A 321 11.83 -2.89 9.45
CA ALA A 321 10.62 -3.60 9.84
C ALA A 321 10.91 -5.12 9.98
N PRO A 322 10.44 -5.75 11.07
CA PRO A 322 10.74 -7.15 11.36
C PRO A 322 10.29 -8.08 10.24
N ARG A 323 11.03 -9.18 10.04
CA ARG A 323 10.68 -10.18 9.01
C ARG A 323 9.43 -10.95 9.41
N LEU A 324 8.37 -10.83 8.62
CA LEU A 324 7.06 -11.44 8.86
C LEU A 324 6.84 -12.69 7.99
N LEU A 325 6.35 -13.78 8.58
CA LEU A 325 5.87 -14.96 7.87
C LEU A 325 4.36 -15.12 8.04
N LEU A 326 3.63 -15.22 6.94
CA LEU A 326 2.20 -15.55 6.94
C LEU A 326 1.98 -16.96 6.39
N LEU A 327 1.28 -17.81 7.15
CA LEU A 327 0.98 -19.20 6.76
C LEU A 327 -0.50 -19.50 6.93
N GLY A 328 -1.16 -19.93 5.85
CA GLY A 328 -2.48 -20.56 5.97
C GLY A 328 -3.54 -20.05 4.99
N SER A 329 -4.75 -19.78 5.49
CA SER A 329 -5.91 -19.48 4.64
C SER A 329 -5.88 -18.11 3.95
N CYS A 330 -6.85 -17.91 3.04
CA CYS A 330 -6.90 -16.78 2.11
C CYS A 330 -7.19 -15.42 2.80
N ASP A 331 -7.69 -15.44 4.03
CA ASP A 331 -7.81 -14.28 4.92
C ASP A 331 -6.44 -13.61 5.14
N LEU A 332 -5.36 -14.39 5.22
CA LEU A 332 -4.01 -13.84 5.37
C LEU A 332 -3.53 -13.08 4.14
N THR A 333 -4.00 -13.40 2.94
CA THR A 333 -3.70 -12.59 1.74
C THR A 333 -4.20 -11.15 1.93
N ALA A 334 -5.37 -11.01 2.56
CA ALA A 334 -5.96 -9.72 2.82
C ALA A 334 -5.23 -8.99 3.97
N VAL A 335 -4.92 -9.68 5.06
CA VAL A 335 -4.16 -9.12 6.18
C VAL A 335 -2.76 -8.69 5.74
N ALA A 336 -2.05 -9.48 4.93
CA ALA A 336 -0.71 -9.19 4.44
C ALA A 336 -0.62 -7.85 3.70
N SER A 337 -1.71 -7.41 3.05
CA SER A 337 -1.78 -6.14 2.33
C SER A 337 -1.64 -4.91 3.24
N TYR A 338 -1.83 -5.08 4.55
CA TYR A 338 -1.71 -4.05 5.58
C TYR A 338 -0.46 -4.17 6.45
N CYS A 339 0.37 -5.19 6.20
CA CYS A 339 1.58 -5.46 6.96
C CYS A 339 2.83 -4.93 6.24
N SER A 340 3.98 -5.04 6.92
CA SER A 340 5.30 -4.70 6.39
C SER A 340 5.58 -5.36 5.02
N ALA A 341 6.35 -4.68 4.17
CA ALA A 341 6.87 -5.24 2.91
C ALA A 341 7.89 -6.37 3.13
N ASN A 342 8.58 -6.39 4.28
CA ASN A 342 9.55 -7.42 4.63
C ASN A 342 8.83 -8.70 5.12
N ARG A 343 8.24 -9.45 4.19
CA ARG A 343 7.44 -10.64 4.51
C ARG A 343 7.56 -11.77 3.50
N ALA A 344 7.33 -12.99 3.99
CA ALA A 344 7.13 -14.20 3.19
C ALA A 344 5.67 -14.67 3.33
N GLU A 345 5.01 -14.99 2.20
CA GLU A 345 3.60 -15.36 2.15
C GLU A 345 3.43 -16.82 1.67
N PHE A 346 3.01 -17.72 2.56
CA PHE A 346 2.55 -19.08 2.25
C PHE A 346 1.05 -19.17 2.51
N VAL A 347 0.30 -18.44 1.69
CA VAL A 347 -1.15 -18.30 1.79
C VAL A 347 -1.85 -19.03 0.65
N ASN A 348 -2.99 -19.64 0.96
CA ASN A 348 -3.78 -20.39 0.00
C ASN A 348 -4.06 -19.55 -1.26
N GLY A 349 -3.86 -20.16 -2.43
CA GLY A 349 -3.97 -19.47 -3.71
C GLY A 349 -4.11 -20.43 -4.88
N VAL A 350 -4.45 -19.91 -6.05
CA VAL A 350 -4.68 -20.74 -7.24
C VAL A 350 -3.40 -20.83 -8.07
N LYS A 351 -2.80 -22.02 -8.14
CA LYS A 351 -1.69 -22.34 -9.05
C LYS A 351 -2.20 -23.27 -10.15
N HIS A 352 -1.89 -22.95 -11.42
CA HIS A 352 -2.30 -23.75 -12.59
C HIS A 352 -3.81 -24.11 -12.63
N GLY A 353 -4.67 -23.22 -12.13
CA GLY A 353 -6.12 -23.42 -12.10
C GLY A 353 -6.64 -24.28 -10.93
N VAL A 354 -5.78 -24.72 -10.02
CA VAL A 354 -6.14 -25.49 -8.82
C VAL A 354 -5.78 -24.72 -7.56
N MET A 355 -6.64 -24.78 -6.55
CA MET A 355 -6.34 -24.20 -5.23
C MET A 355 -5.22 -25.00 -4.55
N THR A 356 -4.04 -24.41 -4.44
CA THR A 356 -2.93 -24.89 -3.61
C THR A 356 -3.17 -24.46 -2.17
N ARG A 357 -2.99 -25.40 -1.24
CA ARG A 357 -3.31 -25.25 0.18
C ARG A 357 -2.03 -25.29 1.01
N TYR A 358 -1.66 -24.18 1.63
CA TYR A 358 -0.55 -24.11 2.58
C TYR A 358 -1.01 -24.24 4.04
N ASP A 359 -2.33 -24.15 4.31
CA ASP A 359 -2.96 -24.62 5.55
C ASP A 359 -3.08 -26.17 5.61
N ASP A 360 -2.18 -26.87 4.93
CA ASP A 360 -2.10 -28.33 4.86
C ASP A 360 -1.13 -28.85 5.90
N PHE A 361 -1.55 -29.79 6.74
CA PHE A 361 -0.64 -30.41 7.71
C PHE A 361 0.50 -31.18 7.04
N GLY A 362 0.31 -31.70 5.83
CA GLY A 362 1.41 -32.28 5.05
C GLY A 362 2.51 -31.27 4.75
N PHE A 363 2.12 -30.05 4.33
CA PHE A 363 3.06 -28.96 4.05
C PHE A 363 3.90 -28.55 5.28
N ILE A 364 3.36 -28.71 6.49
CA ILE A 364 4.02 -28.29 7.73
C ILE A 364 4.80 -29.45 8.39
N LEU A 365 4.26 -30.67 8.32
CA LEU A 365 4.68 -31.81 9.15
C LEU A 365 5.32 -32.97 8.39
N ASP A 366 5.28 -33.02 7.05
CA ASP A 366 5.95 -34.09 6.31
C ASP A 366 7.46 -34.10 6.58
N ASP A 367 8.11 -35.23 6.29
CA ASP A 367 9.56 -35.36 6.41
C ASP A 367 10.27 -34.71 5.19
N ALA A 368 11.27 -33.88 5.45
CA ALA A 368 11.98 -33.14 4.41
C ALA A 368 12.66 -34.06 3.39
N ASN A 369 13.18 -35.24 3.80
CA ASN A 369 13.79 -36.19 2.88
C ASN A 369 12.74 -36.88 2.01
N ALA A 370 11.59 -37.25 2.59
CA ALA A 370 10.47 -37.82 1.85
C ALA A 370 9.92 -36.84 0.80
N VAL A 371 9.75 -35.56 1.18
CA VAL A 371 9.31 -34.50 0.26
C VAL A 371 10.31 -34.30 -0.87
N ALA A 372 11.60 -34.20 -0.56
CA ALA A 372 12.65 -34.01 -1.56
C ALA A 372 12.82 -35.20 -2.51
N ALA A 373 12.59 -36.43 -2.01
CA ALA A 373 12.70 -37.66 -2.80
C ALA A 373 11.41 -38.01 -3.57
N SER A 374 10.29 -37.31 -3.31
CA SER A 374 9.00 -37.65 -3.88
C SER A 374 8.97 -37.45 -5.39
N ARG A 375 8.53 -38.48 -6.10
CA ARG A 375 8.26 -38.45 -7.55
C ARG A 375 6.81 -38.11 -7.85
N ALA A 376 5.91 -38.36 -6.89
CA ALA A 376 4.49 -38.07 -7.04
C ALA A 376 4.18 -36.58 -6.82
N LEU A 377 4.78 -35.95 -5.79
CA LEU A 377 4.46 -34.58 -5.38
C LEU A 377 4.63 -33.53 -6.50
N PRO A 378 5.70 -33.53 -7.32
CA PRO A 378 5.82 -32.57 -8.42
C PRO A 378 4.73 -32.67 -9.49
N ALA A 379 4.04 -33.81 -9.57
CA ALA A 379 2.92 -34.01 -10.49
C ALA A 379 1.55 -33.77 -9.82
N LEU A 380 1.50 -33.59 -8.50
CA LEU A 380 0.28 -33.25 -7.77
C LEU A 380 -0.04 -31.76 -7.93
N PRO A 381 -1.29 -31.39 -8.24
CA PRO A 381 -1.72 -29.99 -8.24
C PRO A 381 -1.92 -29.50 -6.79
N ALA A 382 -0.82 -29.39 -6.06
CA ALA A 382 -0.74 -29.02 -4.65
C ALA A 382 0.42 -28.02 -4.44
N TRP A 383 1.09 -28.07 -3.29
CA TRP A 383 2.33 -27.36 -3.02
C TRP A 383 3.53 -28.18 -3.53
N GLU A 384 4.64 -27.51 -3.84
CA GLU A 384 5.82 -28.13 -4.43
C GLU A 384 6.93 -28.39 -3.39
N PRO A 385 7.89 -29.30 -3.65
CA PRO A 385 9.06 -29.48 -2.78
C PRO A 385 9.84 -28.19 -2.53
N ARG A 386 9.89 -27.29 -3.52
CA ARG A 386 10.52 -25.97 -3.39
C ARG A 386 9.76 -25.07 -2.42
N ASP A 387 8.43 -25.06 -2.48
CA ASP A 387 7.60 -24.28 -1.55
C ASP A 387 7.88 -24.74 -0.12
N TYR A 388 7.92 -26.06 0.10
CA TYR A 388 8.19 -26.68 1.41
C TYR A 388 9.58 -26.28 1.94
N ALA A 389 10.63 -26.46 1.13
CA ALA A 389 11.99 -26.10 1.53
C ALA A 389 12.13 -24.61 1.85
N THR A 390 11.48 -23.75 1.06
CA THR A 390 11.49 -22.29 1.27
C THR A 390 10.74 -21.94 2.55
N PHE A 391 9.59 -22.56 2.82
CA PHE A 391 8.85 -22.34 4.06
C PHE A 391 9.67 -22.68 5.30
N HIS A 392 10.34 -23.83 5.33
CA HIS A 392 11.16 -24.20 6.49
C HIS A 392 12.39 -23.32 6.67
N HIS A 393 12.94 -22.75 5.58
CA HIS A 393 13.97 -21.72 5.66
C HIS A 393 13.42 -20.42 6.25
N GLU A 394 12.33 -19.90 5.69
CA GLU A 394 11.68 -18.66 6.14
C GLU A 394 11.16 -18.75 7.58
N LEU A 395 10.74 -19.94 8.00
CA LEU A 395 10.31 -20.24 9.36
C LEU A 395 11.42 -19.95 10.39
N ALA A 396 12.68 -20.25 10.05
CA ALA A 396 13.82 -19.98 10.92
C ALA A 396 14.25 -18.51 10.89
N GLU A 397 14.14 -17.84 9.74
CA GLU A 397 14.60 -16.45 9.54
C GLU A 397 13.61 -15.41 10.05
N SER A 398 12.33 -15.77 10.20
CA SER A 398 11.28 -14.81 10.54
C SER A 398 11.24 -14.46 12.02
N GLU A 399 10.98 -13.18 12.29
CA GLU A 399 10.89 -12.62 13.64
C GLU A 399 9.45 -12.60 14.15
N ILE A 400 8.48 -12.60 13.24
CA ILE A 400 7.05 -12.60 13.54
C ILE A 400 6.34 -13.61 12.65
N LEU A 401 5.42 -14.39 13.24
CA LEU A 401 4.62 -15.35 12.50
C LEU A 401 3.13 -15.09 12.70
N VAL A 402 2.35 -15.19 11.62
CA VAL A 402 0.89 -15.14 11.66
C VAL A 402 0.33 -16.37 10.96
N LEU A 403 -0.35 -17.22 11.72
CA LEU A 403 -0.89 -18.50 11.27
C LEU A 403 -2.42 -18.45 11.20
N SER A 404 -3.01 -18.96 10.11
CA SER A 404 -4.45 -19.16 9.99
C SER A 404 -4.76 -20.60 9.55
N LEU A 405 -5.04 -21.47 10.53
CA LEU A 405 -5.12 -22.92 10.35
C LEU A 405 -6.52 -23.50 10.59
N SER A 406 -7.54 -22.66 10.83
CA SER A 406 -8.91 -23.13 11.11
C SER A 406 -9.47 -24.02 9.99
N ALA A 407 -9.17 -23.65 8.75
CA ALA A 407 -9.57 -24.40 7.58
C ALA A 407 -8.90 -25.78 7.50
N ALA A 408 -7.70 -25.99 8.07
CA ALA A 408 -6.96 -27.27 8.08
C ALA A 408 -7.78 -28.44 8.63
N LEU A 409 -8.73 -28.18 9.52
CA LEU A 409 -9.61 -29.21 10.10
C LEU A 409 -10.67 -29.76 9.11
N LYS A 410 -10.84 -29.15 7.94
CA LYS A 410 -11.79 -29.60 6.92
C LYS A 410 -11.13 -30.47 5.86
N GLY A 411 -11.89 -31.39 5.24
CA GLY A 411 -11.40 -32.23 4.14
C GLY A 411 -10.76 -33.54 4.61
N HIS A 412 -10.16 -34.24 3.64
CA HIS A 412 -9.56 -35.56 3.77
C HIS A 412 -8.06 -35.51 3.47
N HIS A 413 -7.35 -36.63 3.57
CA HIS A 413 -5.91 -36.70 3.32
C HIS A 413 -5.61 -37.76 2.25
N LEU A 414 -4.69 -37.42 1.36
CA LEU A 414 -4.02 -38.31 0.41
C LEU A 414 -2.66 -38.67 1.00
N VAL A 415 -2.30 -39.94 0.96
CA VAL A 415 -0.92 -40.41 1.17
C VAL A 415 -0.44 -40.95 -0.16
N THR A 416 0.62 -40.38 -0.73
CA THR A 416 1.19 -40.83 -2.00
C THR A 416 1.84 -42.21 -1.86
N GLY A 417 2.11 -42.88 -2.98
CA GLY A 417 2.81 -44.16 -2.97
C GLY A 417 4.23 -44.09 -2.41
N ASP A 418 4.84 -42.90 -2.44
CA ASP A 418 6.17 -42.61 -1.88
C ASP A 418 6.13 -41.92 -0.50
N GLY A 419 4.96 -41.81 0.13
CA GLY A 419 4.84 -41.46 1.56
C GLY A 419 4.79 -39.97 1.89
N VAL A 420 4.33 -39.12 0.97
CA VAL A 420 4.01 -37.71 1.22
C VAL A 420 2.52 -37.57 1.51
N VAL A 421 2.15 -36.70 2.44
CA VAL A 421 0.77 -36.43 2.81
C VAL A 421 0.32 -35.14 2.17
N VAL A 422 -0.85 -35.16 1.52
CA VAL A 422 -1.46 -33.95 0.95
C VAL A 422 -2.93 -33.89 1.31
N ARG A 423 -3.38 -32.73 1.76
CA ARG A 423 -4.79 -32.50 2.10
C ARG A 423 -5.65 -32.38 0.84
N ILE A 424 -6.79 -33.07 0.88
CA ILE A 424 -7.82 -33.03 -0.15
C ILE A 424 -8.94 -32.09 0.32
N HIS A 425 -9.01 -30.94 -0.34
CA HIS A 425 -10.13 -30.00 -0.23
C HIS A 425 -10.98 -30.01 -1.52
N PRO A 426 -12.32 -29.88 -1.44
CA PRO A 426 -13.19 -29.93 -2.64
C PRO A 426 -12.86 -28.89 -3.71
N GLU A 427 -12.37 -27.72 -3.32
CA GLU A 427 -12.04 -26.62 -4.24
C GLU A 427 -10.59 -26.65 -4.76
N GLY A 428 -9.76 -27.56 -4.24
CA GLY A 428 -8.37 -27.76 -4.66
C GLY A 428 -8.16 -29.13 -5.27
N LEU A 429 -7.29 -29.92 -4.64
CA LEU A 429 -6.95 -31.27 -5.09
C LEU A 429 -8.19 -32.16 -5.35
N GLY A 430 -9.27 -32.00 -4.57
CA GLY A 430 -10.51 -32.76 -4.80
C GLY A 430 -11.12 -32.53 -6.18
N HIS A 431 -11.26 -31.26 -6.58
CA HIS A 431 -11.75 -30.91 -7.92
C HIS A 431 -10.82 -31.40 -9.04
N ALA A 432 -9.50 -31.33 -8.82
CA ALA A 432 -8.53 -31.81 -9.80
C ALA A 432 -8.61 -33.33 -9.99
N ILE A 433 -8.77 -34.10 -8.91
CA ILE A 433 -8.95 -35.55 -9.00
C ILE A 433 -10.28 -35.90 -9.67
N ASP A 434 -11.37 -35.18 -9.35
CA ASP A 434 -12.66 -35.41 -10.00
C ASP A 434 -12.60 -35.18 -11.53
N HIS A 435 -11.75 -34.25 -11.97
CA HIS A 435 -11.54 -33.96 -13.38
C HIS A 435 -10.71 -35.03 -14.10
N ASP A 436 -9.65 -35.54 -13.46
CA ASP A 436 -8.79 -36.60 -13.98
C ASP A 436 -8.53 -37.72 -12.94
N PRO A 437 -9.52 -38.61 -12.69
CA PRO A 437 -9.41 -39.64 -11.67
C PRO A 437 -8.45 -40.77 -12.05
N ALA A 438 -7.99 -40.81 -13.30
CA ALA A 438 -7.06 -41.79 -13.85
C ALA A 438 -5.60 -41.29 -13.88
N SER A 439 -5.33 -40.10 -13.33
CA SER A 439 -4.02 -39.48 -13.44
C SER A 439 -2.90 -40.36 -12.86
N PRO A 440 -1.72 -40.46 -13.51
CA PRO A 440 -0.65 -41.37 -13.08
C PRO A 440 -0.13 -41.13 -11.66
N TRP A 441 -0.17 -39.89 -11.16
CA TRP A 441 0.25 -39.56 -9.79
C TRP A 441 -0.68 -40.10 -8.71
N LEU A 442 -1.88 -40.57 -9.07
CA LEU A 442 -2.79 -41.29 -8.16
C LEU A 442 -2.41 -42.76 -7.98
N ASN A 443 -1.47 -43.28 -8.77
CA ASN A 443 -1.04 -44.67 -8.67
C ASN A 443 -0.37 -44.92 -7.32
N GLY A 444 -0.89 -45.90 -6.57
CA GLY A 444 -0.40 -46.22 -5.23
C GLY A 444 -0.86 -45.24 -4.13
N ALA A 445 -1.62 -44.19 -4.46
CA ALA A 445 -2.14 -43.27 -3.46
C ALA A 445 -3.26 -43.91 -2.62
N ALA A 446 -3.29 -43.60 -1.33
CA ALA A 446 -4.31 -44.02 -0.39
C ALA A 446 -4.97 -42.81 0.27
N PHE A 447 -6.24 -42.96 0.66
CA PHE A 447 -7.05 -41.84 1.12
C PHE A 447 -7.61 -42.10 2.51
N TYR A 448 -7.64 -41.07 3.34
CA TYR A 448 -7.99 -41.20 4.76
C TYR A 448 -8.87 -40.05 5.23
N ASP A 449 -9.85 -40.40 6.04
CA ASP A 449 -10.70 -39.49 6.79
C ASP A 449 -10.31 -39.54 8.26
N LEU A 450 -10.09 -38.36 8.86
CA LEU A 450 -9.67 -38.23 10.25
C LEU A 450 -10.81 -37.71 11.11
N SER A 451 -10.92 -38.24 12.33
CA SER A 451 -11.79 -37.66 13.34
C SER A 451 -11.31 -36.25 13.74
N LEU A 452 -12.18 -35.47 14.36
CA LEU A 452 -11.79 -34.14 14.85
C LEU A 452 -10.66 -34.21 15.87
N ALA A 453 -10.68 -35.18 16.78
CA ALA A 453 -9.61 -35.40 17.76
C ALA A 453 -8.26 -35.66 17.08
N GLN A 454 -8.23 -36.48 16.01
CA GLN A 454 -7.02 -36.73 15.24
C GLN A 454 -6.52 -35.44 14.54
N LYS A 455 -7.42 -34.62 13.99
CA LYS A 455 -7.05 -33.36 13.34
C LYS A 455 -6.56 -32.30 14.33
N LEU A 456 -7.14 -32.23 15.53
CA LEU A 456 -6.66 -31.37 16.60
C LEU A 456 -5.27 -31.81 17.10
N ASN A 457 -4.97 -33.11 17.11
CA ASN A 457 -3.61 -33.59 17.38
C ASN A 457 -2.60 -33.16 16.29
N LEU A 458 -3.01 -33.15 15.01
CA LEU A 458 -2.16 -32.61 13.94
C LEU A 458 -1.94 -31.10 14.10
N LEU A 459 -2.96 -30.34 14.52
CA LEU A 459 -2.83 -28.92 14.82
C LEU A 459 -1.79 -28.67 15.93
N GLU A 460 -1.88 -29.40 17.04
CA GLU A 460 -0.92 -29.32 18.14
C GLU A 460 0.51 -29.63 17.66
N ARG A 461 0.69 -30.69 16.88
CA ARG A 461 2.00 -31.05 16.33
C ARG A 461 2.56 -30.00 15.37
N ALA A 462 1.71 -29.41 14.54
CA ALA A 462 2.10 -28.34 13.62
C ALA A 462 2.57 -27.11 14.41
N VAL A 463 1.80 -26.70 15.42
CA VAL A 463 2.17 -25.64 16.36
C VAL A 463 3.50 -25.95 17.05
N ASP A 464 3.71 -27.18 17.51
CA ASP A 464 4.97 -27.59 18.15
C ASP A 464 6.18 -27.56 17.20
N LEU A 465 6.02 -28.01 15.96
CA LEU A 465 7.09 -27.93 14.97
C LEU A 465 7.46 -26.47 14.69
N ILE A 466 6.45 -25.62 14.48
CA ILE A 466 6.64 -24.19 14.26
C ILE A 466 7.30 -23.56 15.49
N ASP A 467 6.88 -23.91 16.71
CA ASP A 467 7.48 -23.43 17.96
C ASP A 467 8.99 -23.72 18.01
N ARG A 468 9.40 -24.94 17.65
CA ARG A 468 10.81 -25.35 17.65
C ARG A 468 11.63 -24.69 16.54
N CYS A 469 11.06 -24.57 15.35
CA CYS A 469 11.79 -24.10 14.17
C CYS A 469 11.84 -22.57 14.08
N ALA A 470 10.86 -21.86 14.63
CA ALA A 470 10.82 -20.39 14.66
C ALA A 470 11.75 -19.83 15.76
N VAL A 471 13.06 -20.06 15.59
CA VAL A 471 14.11 -19.76 16.58
C VAL A 471 14.37 -18.26 16.74
N ASN A 472 14.12 -17.46 15.69
CA ASN A 472 14.28 -16.02 15.72
C ASN A 472 12.98 -15.28 16.07
N ALA A 473 11.86 -15.99 16.15
CA ALA A 473 10.56 -15.36 16.38
C ALA A 473 10.42 -14.86 17.82
N SER A 474 10.07 -13.59 17.96
CA SER A 474 9.68 -12.98 19.24
C SER A 474 8.19 -13.19 19.52
N HIS A 475 7.36 -13.14 18.47
CA HIS A 475 5.90 -13.26 18.58
C HIS A 475 5.29 -14.15 17.49
N LEU A 476 4.34 -14.99 17.91
CA LEU A 476 3.61 -15.91 17.04
C LEU A 476 2.11 -15.74 17.28
N PHE A 477 1.37 -15.50 16.21
CA PHE A 477 -0.08 -15.33 16.26
C PHE A 477 -0.76 -16.54 15.63
N LEU A 478 -1.77 -17.08 16.31
CA LEU A 478 -2.68 -18.08 15.76
C LEU A 478 -4.07 -17.47 15.66
N LEU A 479 -4.53 -17.24 14.43
CA LEU A 479 -5.84 -16.65 14.17
C LEU A 479 -6.95 -17.65 14.49
N GLY A 480 -7.98 -17.17 15.19
CA GLY A 480 -9.23 -17.86 15.41
C GLY A 480 -10.11 -17.93 14.15
N ALA A 481 -11.23 -18.61 14.27
CA ALA A 481 -12.32 -18.60 13.30
C ALA A 481 -13.50 -17.78 13.83
N ASN A 482 -14.23 -17.11 12.94
CA ASN A 482 -15.49 -16.46 13.29
C ASN A 482 -16.55 -17.50 13.68
N THR A 483 -17.25 -17.29 14.80
CA THR A 483 -18.36 -18.18 15.25
C THR A 483 -19.72 -17.51 15.19
N ARG A 484 -19.77 -16.24 14.76
CA ARG A 484 -20.97 -15.41 14.67
C ARG A 484 -21.61 -15.49 13.29
N ASP A 485 -22.88 -15.13 13.22
CA ASP A 485 -23.58 -15.01 11.94
C ASP A 485 -23.18 -13.72 11.22
N ALA A 486 -23.05 -13.79 9.89
CA ALA A 486 -22.93 -12.64 9.01
C ALA A 486 -24.31 -12.32 8.42
N ALA A 487 -24.37 -11.85 7.15
CA ALA A 487 -25.64 -11.67 6.44
C ALA A 487 -26.45 -12.96 6.27
N LYS A 488 -25.82 -14.14 6.39
CA LYS A 488 -26.48 -15.45 6.38
C LYS A 488 -26.08 -16.24 7.62
N PRO A 489 -27.01 -17.05 8.19
CA PRO A 489 -26.68 -17.91 9.31
C PRO A 489 -25.64 -18.96 8.95
N MET A 490 -24.67 -19.16 9.86
CA MET A 490 -23.68 -20.22 9.79
C MET A 490 -24.32 -21.57 10.10
N ASN A 491 -23.88 -22.64 9.42
CA ASN A 491 -24.30 -24.00 9.72
C ASN A 491 -23.79 -24.39 11.12
N GLU A 492 -24.63 -25.04 11.95
CA GLU A 492 -24.23 -25.46 13.29
C GLU A 492 -23.05 -26.43 13.30
N ALA A 493 -22.89 -27.28 12.29
CA ALA A 493 -21.72 -28.15 12.17
C ALA A 493 -20.43 -27.34 11.95
N ASP A 494 -20.47 -26.33 11.09
CA ASP A 494 -19.33 -25.43 10.86
C ASP A 494 -19.06 -24.57 12.10
N ARG A 495 -20.11 -24.07 12.78
CA ARG A 495 -20.00 -23.28 14.00
C ARG A 495 -19.39 -24.08 15.13
N SER A 496 -19.84 -25.32 15.32
CA SER A 496 -19.30 -26.24 16.32
C SER A 496 -17.84 -26.56 16.05
N LEU A 497 -17.46 -26.76 14.78
CA LEU A 497 -16.06 -26.96 14.40
C LEU A 497 -15.20 -25.72 14.68
N ALA A 498 -15.69 -24.52 14.35
CA ALA A 498 -15.00 -23.27 14.61
C ALA A 498 -14.81 -23.02 16.12
N ARG A 499 -15.82 -23.31 16.95
CA ARG A 499 -15.71 -23.23 18.42
C ARG A 499 -14.64 -24.18 18.97
N GLN A 500 -14.65 -25.44 18.55
CA GLN A 500 -13.67 -26.43 19.00
C GLN A 500 -12.25 -26.10 18.52
N TYR A 501 -12.11 -25.55 17.31
CA TYR A 501 -10.83 -25.00 16.85
C TYR A 501 -10.36 -23.84 17.73
N ASN A 502 -11.22 -22.85 17.99
CA ASN A 502 -10.87 -21.68 18.81
C ASN A 502 -10.47 -22.08 20.23
N GLU A 503 -11.20 -23.01 20.85
CA GLU A 503 -10.87 -23.53 22.18
C GLU A 503 -9.50 -24.22 22.20
N ALA A 504 -9.24 -25.11 21.23
CA ALA A 504 -7.95 -25.77 21.12
C ALA A 504 -6.81 -24.78 20.83
N ALA A 505 -7.00 -23.86 19.88
CA ALA A 505 -6.02 -22.84 19.53
C ALA A 505 -5.69 -21.92 20.71
N ALA A 506 -6.70 -21.45 21.45
CA ALA A 506 -6.52 -20.65 22.64
C ALA A 506 -5.74 -21.40 23.73
N ALA A 507 -6.08 -22.68 23.97
CA ALA A 507 -5.36 -23.53 24.92
C ALA A 507 -3.90 -23.76 24.50
N LEU A 508 -3.65 -23.99 23.21
CA LEU A 508 -2.31 -24.17 22.67
C LEU A 508 -1.45 -22.91 22.84
N CYS A 509 -1.99 -21.73 22.52
CA CYS A 509 -1.28 -20.47 22.70
C CYS A 509 -1.04 -20.17 24.19
N ALA A 510 -2.03 -20.37 25.05
CA ALA A 510 -1.90 -20.12 26.49
C ALA A 510 -0.81 -21.00 27.16
N ALA A 511 -0.56 -22.20 26.62
CA ALA A 511 0.45 -23.12 27.12
C ALA A 511 1.88 -22.80 26.63
N ARG A 512 2.06 -21.85 25.69
CA ARG A 512 3.35 -21.58 25.03
C ARG A 512 3.73 -20.10 25.14
N PRO A 513 4.85 -19.75 25.78
CA PRO A 513 5.34 -18.37 25.81
C PRO A 513 5.49 -17.80 24.39
N GLY A 514 5.18 -16.52 24.18
CA GLY A 514 5.31 -15.85 22.88
C GLY A 514 4.21 -16.16 21.86
N TRP A 515 3.30 -17.09 22.15
CA TRP A 515 2.12 -17.34 21.33
C TRP A 515 0.93 -16.49 21.79
N GLU A 516 0.22 -15.90 20.83
CA GLU A 516 -1.03 -15.18 21.05
C GLU A 516 -2.14 -15.79 20.19
N PHE A 517 -3.27 -16.11 20.81
CA PHE A 517 -4.49 -16.44 20.10
C PHE A 517 -5.24 -15.16 19.75
N VAL A 518 -5.57 -14.97 18.47
CA VAL A 518 -6.30 -13.79 18.00
C VAL A 518 -7.76 -14.16 17.75
N SER A 519 -8.63 -13.77 18.68
CA SER A 519 -10.06 -14.01 18.58
C SER A 519 -10.69 -13.10 17.52
N ILE A 520 -11.07 -13.68 16.38
CA ILE A 520 -11.79 -12.94 15.32
C ILE A 520 -13.12 -12.37 15.83
N ASP A 521 -13.78 -13.07 16.76
CA ASP A 521 -15.05 -12.62 17.31
C ASP A 521 -14.92 -11.35 18.16
N GLU A 522 -13.73 -11.09 18.71
CA GLU A 522 -13.41 -9.88 19.49
C GLU A 522 -12.81 -8.77 18.61
N VAL A 523 -11.94 -9.13 17.67
CA VAL A 523 -11.18 -8.17 16.87
C VAL A 523 -12.01 -7.58 15.74
N VAL A 524 -12.83 -8.39 15.07
CA VAL A 524 -13.61 -7.95 13.90
C VAL A 524 -15.04 -7.62 14.30
N ALA A 525 -15.49 -6.40 14.01
CA ALA A 525 -16.86 -5.98 14.29
C ALA A 525 -17.90 -6.81 13.48
N PRO A 526 -19.08 -7.14 14.04
CA PRO A 526 -20.10 -7.91 13.32
C PRO A 526 -20.55 -7.28 11.99
N SER A 527 -20.57 -5.95 11.91
CA SER A 527 -20.92 -5.21 10.68
C SER A 527 -19.89 -5.34 9.56
N ARG A 528 -18.69 -5.85 9.87
CA ARG A 528 -17.59 -6.06 8.93
C ARG A 528 -17.49 -7.52 8.46
N LEU A 529 -18.44 -8.37 8.86
CA LEU A 529 -18.53 -9.75 8.38
C LEU A 529 -19.27 -9.81 7.04
N ILE A 530 -18.65 -10.41 6.03
CA ILE A 530 -19.29 -10.65 4.72
C ILE A 530 -19.99 -12.01 4.73
N ASP A 531 -19.27 -13.03 5.16
CA ASP A 531 -19.79 -14.39 5.37
C ASP A 531 -19.07 -15.07 6.54
N ASP A 532 -19.17 -16.39 6.65
CA ASP A 532 -18.56 -17.16 7.74
C ASP A 532 -17.02 -17.21 7.68
N ARG A 533 -16.41 -16.78 6.56
CA ARG A 533 -14.97 -16.90 6.28
C ARG A 533 -14.31 -15.63 5.73
N HIS A 534 -15.09 -14.64 5.31
CA HIS A 534 -14.59 -13.40 4.73
C HIS A 534 -15.09 -12.16 5.48
N TYR A 535 -14.23 -11.16 5.54
CA TYR A 535 -14.48 -9.87 6.16
C TYR A 535 -14.43 -8.75 5.12
N THR A 536 -14.99 -7.59 5.42
CA THR A 536 -14.79 -6.38 4.60
C THR A 536 -13.30 -5.99 4.61
N ARG A 537 -12.90 -5.11 3.69
CA ARG A 537 -11.59 -4.46 3.70
C ARG A 537 -11.20 -3.95 5.10
N THR A 538 -12.13 -3.27 5.76
CA THR A 538 -11.96 -2.72 7.11
C THR A 538 -11.94 -3.78 8.21
N GLY A 539 -12.61 -4.92 8.02
CA GLY A 539 -12.51 -6.06 8.93
C GLY A 539 -11.13 -6.72 8.90
N TYR A 540 -10.52 -6.87 7.72
CA TYR A 540 -9.13 -7.31 7.64
C TYR A 540 -8.14 -6.27 8.19
N LEU A 541 -8.45 -4.99 8.03
CA LEU A 541 -7.68 -3.91 8.66
C LEU A 541 -7.74 -3.96 10.18
N ASP A 542 -8.87 -4.35 10.79
CA ASP A 542 -8.95 -4.57 12.24
C ASP A 542 -7.96 -5.64 12.72
N ILE A 543 -7.88 -6.76 11.99
CA ILE A 543 -6.94 -7.83 12.28
C ILE A 543 -5.51 -7.31 12.17
N ALA A 544 -5.17 -6.63 11.07
CA ALA A 544 -3.84 -6.07 10.87
C ALA A 544 -3.46 -5.04 11.94
N ASN A 545 -4.39 -4.16 12.33
CA ASN A 545 -4.16 -3.18 13.39
C ASN A 545 -3.94 -3.85 14.75
N HIS A 546 -4.71 -4.90 15.08
CA HIS A 546 -4.49 -5.70 16.27
C HIS A 546 -3.09 -6.31 16.29
N LEU A 547 -2.69 -6.97 15.20
CA LEU A 547 -1.36 -7.57 15.05
C LEU A 547 -0.25 -6.51 15.19
N ASN A 548 -0.33 -5.42 14.43
CA ASN A 548 0.67 -4.35 14.44
C ASN A 548 0.80 -3.69 15.83
N ALA A 549 -0.32 -3.46 16.53
CA ALA A 549 -0.30 -2.90 17.88
C ALA A 549 0.39 -3.85 18.88
N ARG A 550 0.15 -5.16 18.76
CA ARG A 550 0.81 -6.18 19.58
C ARG A 550 2.30 -6.29 19.28
N ILE A 551 2.68 -6.24 18.01
CA ILE A 551 4.08 -6.24 17.56
C ILE A 551 4.81 -5.02 18.10
N ALA A 552 4.22 -3.82 18.00
CA ALA A 552 4.81 -2.60 18.54
C ALA A 552 4.95 -2.64 20.07
N ALA A 553 3.94 -3.15 20.79
CA ALA A 553 4.00 -3.32 22.24
C ALA A 553 5.04 -4.35 22.71
N ALA A 554 5.48 -5.21 21.80
CA ALA A 554 6.44 -6.28 22.01
C ALA A 554 7.89 -5.89 21.71
N GLU A 555 8.13 -4.72 21.10
CA GLU A 555 9.49 -4.26 20.80
C GLU A 555 10.32 -4.16 22.09
N GLY A 556 11.44 -4.90 22.13
CA GLY A 556 12.30 -5.01 23.31
C GLY A 556 11.96 -6.15 24.28
N ALA A 557 10.93 -6.95 24.01
CA ALA A 557 10.68 -8.18 24.77
C ALA A 557 11.81 -9.19 24.58
N PRO A 558 12.21 -9.94 25.63
CA PRO A 558 13.22 -10.99 25.49
C PRO A 558 12.74 -12.05 24.49
N ARG A 559 13.68 -12.60 23.70
CA ARG A 559 13.38 -13.69 22.76
C ARG A 559 12.66 -14.83 23.47
N ARG A 560 11.68 -15.40 22.77
CA ARG A 560 10.90 -16.53 23.29
C ARG A 560 11.83 -17.68 23.67
N THR A 561 11.58 -18.27 24.83
CA THR A 561 12.18 -19.56 25.20
C THR A 561 11.46 -20.67 24.44
N VAL A 562 12.15 -21.32 23.51
CA VAL A 562 11.62 -22.47 22.78
C VAL A 562 11.33 -23.59 23.78
N SER A 563 10.13 -24.17 23.71
CA SER A 563 9.76 -25.24 24.64
C SER A 563 10.54 -26.51 24.29
N PRO A 564 11.18 -27.19 25.27
CA PRO A 564 11.89 -28.45 25.02
C PRO A 564 10.95 -29.65 24.82
N ASN A 565 9.63 -29.44 24.83
CA ASN A 565 8.65 -30.51 24.61
C ASN A 565 8.87 -31.15 23.24
N LEU A 566 9.40 -32.38 23.27
CA LEU A 566 9.49 -33.28 22.13
C LEU A 566 8.11 -33.94 21.95
N PRO A 567 7.38 -33.68 20.85
CA PRO A 567 6.22 -34.47 20.51
C PRO A 567 6.68 -35.90 20.18
N SER A 568 5.74 -36.84 20.13
CA SER A 568 6.04 -38.20 19.68
C SER A 568 6.63 -38.17 18.25
N ASP A 569 7.76 -38.86 18.02
CA ASP A 569 8.45 -38.99 16.72
C ASP A 569 7.68 -39.83 15.68
N ALA A 570 6.35 -40.00 15.85
CA ALA A 570 5.55 -40.77 14.92
C ALA A 570 5.51 -40.05 13.56
N PRO A 571 5.93 -40.72 12.46
CA PRO A 571 5.85 -40.16 11.12
C PRO A 571 4.42 -39.73 10.78
N LEU A 572 4.26 -38.58 10.10
CA LEU A 572 2.94 -38.04 9.75
C LEU A 572 2.07 -39.09 9.03
N VAL A 573 2.65 -39.83 8.09
CA VAL A 573 2.00 -40.91 7.35
C VAL A 573 1.34 -41.94 8.28
N ASP A 574 1.98 -42.31 9.37
CA ASP A 574 1.45 -43.31 10.30
C ASP A 574 0.28 -42.74 11.10
N LEU A 575 0.31 -41.46 11.44
CA LEU A 575 -0.83 -40.76 12.05
C LEU A 575 -2.02 -40.71 11.10
N ILE A 576 -1.79 -40.40 9.81
CA ILE A 576 -2.86 -40.38 8.80
C ILE A 576 -3.46 -41.79 8.61
N ARG A 577 -2.63 -42.83 8.63
CA ARG A 577 -3.06 -44.23 8.45
C ARG A 577 -3.93 -44.76 9.60
N GLN A 578 -3.89 -44.15 10.78
CA GLN A 578 -4.82 -44.44 11.88
C GLN A 578 -6.24 -43.93 11.60
N GLY A 579 -6.41 -43.09 10.58
CA GLY A 579 -7.69 -42.63 10.09
C GLY A 579 -8.52 -43.73 9.43
N ARG A 580 -9.79 -43.41 9.17
CA ARG A 580 -10.65 -44.29 8.38
C ARG A 580 -10.23 -44.24 6.91
N LYS A 581 -9.70 -45.35 6.40
CA LYS A 581 -9.36 -45.49 4.98
C LYS A 581 -10.62 -45.35 4.11
N LEU A 582 -10.54 -44.49 3.10
CA LEU A 582 -11.61 -44.25 2.14
C LEU A 582 -11.37 -45.03 0.85
N SER A 583 -12.44 -45.51 0.22
CA SER A 583 -12.35 -46.10 -1.13
C SER A 583 -12.29 -45.00 -2.18
N ARG A 584 -11.66 -45.29 -3.33
CA ARG A 584 -11.68 -44.39 -4.50
C ARG A 584 -13.12 -44.03 -4.88
N LEU A 585 -14.07 -44.97 -4.81
CA LEU A 585 -15.49 -44.69 -5.06
C LEU A 585 -16.15 -43.75 -4.03
N ALA A 586 -15.72 -43.77 -2.78
CA ALA A 586 -16.27 -42.89 -1.73
C ALA A 586 -15.87 -41.43 -1.93
N ILE A 587 -14.77 -41.19 -2.66
CA ILE A 587 -14.25 -39.86 -2.97
C ILE A 587 -14.68 -39.42 -4.38
N PHE A 588 -14.61 -40.33 -5.36
CA PHE A 588 -14.82 -40.05 -6.80
C PHE A 588 -16.16 -40.56 -7.35
N GLY A 589 -17.13 -40.85 -6.50
CA GLY A 589 -18.37 -41.54 -6.89
C GLY A 589 -19.16 -40.83 -8.00
N ASN A 590 -19.18 -41.42 -9.19
CA ASN A 590 -20.02 -41.07 -10.33
C ASN A 590 -21.51 -41.05 -9.90
N ARG A 591 -22.07 -39.89 -9.56
CA ARG A 591 -23.53 -39.73 -9.41
C ARG A 591 -24.06 -38.79 -10.50
N PRO A 592 -25.15 -39.14 -11.21
CA PRO A 592 -25.83 -38.18 -12.09
C PRO A 592 -26.21 -36.93 -11.28
N LYS A 593 -26.14 -35.75 -11.94
CA LYS A 593 -26.27 -34.41 -11.31
C LYS A 593 -27.47 -34.24 -10.36
N SER A 594 -28.49 -35.10 -10.46
CA SER A 594 -29.72 -35.09 -9.64
C SER A 594 -29.67 -35.90 -8.32
N GLN A 595 -28.60 -36.65 -8.01
CA GLN A 595 -28.48 -37.45 -6.78
C GLN A 595 -27.18 -37.21 -5.97
N LEU A 596 -26.53 -36.05 -6.17
CA LEU A 596 -25.43 -35.60 -5.31
C LEU A 596 -25.96 -35.24 -3.91
N ALA A 597 -25.95 -36.19 -2.99
CA ALA A 597 -26.15 -35.97 -1.55
C ALA A 597 -24.97 -36.59 -0.79
N PRO A 598 -24.58 -36.14 0.41
CA PRO A 598 -24.50 -34.80 1.01
C PRO A 598 -23.02 -34.36 1.16
N ILE A 599 -22.10 -34.89 0.36
CA ILE A 599 -20.66 -34.55 0.43
C ILE A 599 -20.38 -33.13 -0.11
N LYS A 600 -21.28 -32.58 -0.93
CA LYS A 600 -21.27 -31.17 -1.37
C LYS A 600 -21.87 -30.18 -0.36
N GLN A 601 -22.25 -30.61 0.86
CA GLN A 601 -22.86 -29.74 1.88
C GLN A 601 -21.90 -29.28 3.00
N ALA A 602 -20.58 -29.47 2.84
CA ALA A 602 -19.59 -29.07 3.86
C ALA A 602 -18.80 -27.79 3.55
N VAL A 603 -18.96 -27.16 2.38
CA VAL A 603 -18.36 -25.85 2.09
C VAL A 603 -19.25 -25.12 1.08
N LYS A 604 -20.04 -24.15 1.53
CA LYS A 604 -20.69 -23.16 0.65
C LYS A 604 -19.62 -22.16 0.23
N LEU A 605 -18.94 -22.36 -0.90
CA LEU A 605 -18.48 -21.22 -1.70
C LEU A 605 -19.53 -20.94 -2.77
N THR A 606 -19.87 -19.66 -2.88
CA THR A 606 -20.75 -19.10 -3.90
C THR A 606 -20.29 -19.58 -5.28
N PRO A 607 -21.14 -20.23 -6.09
CA PRO A 607 -20.77 -20.52 -7.46
C PRO A 607 -20.65 -19.18 -8.21
N LEU A 608 -19.44 -18.89 -8.72
CA LEU A 608 -19.14 -17.78 -9.64
C LEU A 608 -20.08 -17.74 -10.86
N SER A 609 -20.80 -18.83 -11.14
CA SER A 609 -21.81 -18.90 -12.21
C SER A 609 -23.07 -18.06 -11.97
N ARG A 610 -23.24 -17.40 -10.82
CA ARG A 610 -24.40 -16.52 -10.54
C ARG A 610 -24.11 -15.02 -10.73
N MET A 611 -22.85 -14.59 -10.81
CA MET A 611 -22.50 -13.18 -11.11
C MET A 611 -22.39 -12.90 -12.62
N LEU A 612 -22.07 -13.90 -13.44
CA LEU A 612 -21.96 -13.71 -14.90
C LEU A 612 -23.30 -13.75 -15.66
N ARG A 613 -24.42 -14.03 -15.00
CA ARG A 613 -25.76 -14.05 -15.64
C ARG A 613 -26.61 -12.80 -15.43
N LYS A 614 -26.09 -11.78 -14.74
CA LYS A 614 -26.76 -10.47 -14.59
C LYS A 614 -26.16 -9.37 -15.47
N ALA A 615 -25.16 -9.69 -16.29
CA ALA A 615 -24.55 -8.79 -17.28
C ALA A 615 -25.02 -9.09 -18.73
N MET A 616 -25.94 -10.04 -18.93
CA MET A 616 -26.54 -10.36 -20.24
C MET A 616 -28.05 -10.60 -20.14
N ALA A 617 -28.75 -9.84 -19.29
CA ALA A 617 -30.22 -9.79 -19.25
C ALA A 617 -30.67 -8.33 -19.11
#